data_AF-T1BXY9-F1
#
_entry.id   AF-T1BXY9-F1
#
_cell.length_a   1.000
_cell.length_b   1.000
_cell.length_c   1.000
_cell.angle_alpha   90.00
_cell.angle_beta   90.00
_cell.angle_gamma   90.00
#
_symmetry.space_group_name_H-M   'P 1'
#
loop_
_entity.id
_entity.type
_entity.pdbx_description
1 polymer ?
#
loop_
_entity_poly.entity_id
_entity_poly.type
_entity_poly.pdbx_seq_one_letter_code
_entity_poly.pdbx_strand_id
1 'polypeptide(L)' 'MKKQVLVIIGMHRSGTSASTGALRCLGVDLGDRLYRGAWRASMTKGYFEHAGIADTNDEVLA' A
#
# COMPACT_ATOMS: atom_id res chain seq x y z
N MET A 1 -6.73 -25.83 7.75
CA MET A 1 -6.92 -24.38 7.84
C MET A 1 -5.70 -23.69 7.23
N LYS A 2 -5.87 -22.69 6.34
CA LYS A 2 -4.73 -21.90 5.84
C LYS A 2 -4.23 -20.99 6.96
N LYS A 3 -2.91 -20.90 7.16
CA LYS A 3 -2.30 -19.96 8.10
C LYS A 3 -2.37 -18.55 7.49
N GLN A 4 -2.91 -17.60 8.24
CA GLN A 4 -2.94 -16.18 7.86
C GLN A 4 -1.88 -15.44 8.67
N VAL A 5 -1.19 -14.49 8.03
CA VAL A 5 -0.17 -13.66 8.66
C VAL A 5 -0.53 -12.21 8.40
N LEU A 6 -0.54 -11.40 9.45
CA LEU A 6 -0.60 -9.94 9.39
C LEU A 6 0.81 -9.39 9.62
N VAL A 7 1.33 -8.61 8.68
CA VAL A 7 2.65 -7.98 8.78
C VAL A 7 2.47 -6.47 8.90
N ILE A 8 3.00 -5.88 9.98
CA ILE A 8 2.99 -4.43 10.21
C ILE A 8 4.42 -3.91 9.99
N ILE A 9 4.61 -3.13 8.92
CA ILE A 9 5.95 -2.76 8.40
C ILE A 9 6.41 -1.36 8.84
N GLY A 10 5.61 -0.64 9.63
CA GLY A 10 5.97 0.64 10.25
C GLY A 10 5.23 1.87 9.73
N MET A 11 5.54 3.02 10.33
CA MET A 11 4.81 4.30 10.21
C MET A 11 5.34 5.25 9.11
N HIS A 12 6.36 4.86 8.34
CA HIS A 12 7.00 5.74 7.35
C HIS A 12 6.45 5.55 5.94
N ARG A 13 5.69 6.51 5.40
CA ARG A 13 4.99 6.40 4.10
C ARG A 13 5.87 5.84 2.98
N SER A 14 7.06 6.40 2.75
CA SER A 14 7.94 5.94 1.67
C SER A 14 8.61 4.60 1.95
N GLY A 15 8.89 4.28 3.22
CA GLY A 15 9.53 3.02 3.61
C GLY A 15 8.57 1.85 3.49
N THR A 16 7.36 2.03 4.01
CA THR A 16 6.29 1.02 3.94
C THR A 16 5.88 0.75 2.49
N SER A 17 5.79 1.79 1.64
CA SER A 17 5.51 1.60 0.21
C SER A 17 6.65 0.85 -0.51
N ALA A 18 7.92 1.16 -0.20
CA ALA A 18 9.07 0.43 -0.77
C ALA A 18 9.08 -1.05 -0.37
N SER A 19 8.83 -1.37 0.90
CA SER A 19 8.72 -2.76 1.38
C SER A 19 7.55 -3.50 0.74
N THR A 20 6.39 -2.85 0.60
CA THR A 20 5.21 -3.45 -0.05
C THR A 20 5.46 -3.70 -1.54
N GLY A 21 6.17 -2.79 -2.21
CA GLY A 21 6.63 -2.98 -3.59
C GLY A 21 7.59 -4.18 -3.73
N ALA A 22 8.50 -4.37 -2.78
CA ALA A 22 9.38 -5.54 -2.77
C ALA A 22 8.61 -6.85 -2.60
N LEU A 23 7.58 -6.89 -1.74
CA LEU A 23 6.70 -8.05 -1.59
C LEU A 23 5.95 -8.38 -2.88
N ARG A 24 5.50 -7.37 -3.63
CA ARG A 24 4.89 -7.56 -4.95
C ARG A 24 5.87 -8.21 -5.93
N CYS A 25 7.13 -7.76 -5.95
CA CYS A 25 8.18 -8.37 -6.79
C CYS A 25 8.43 -9.84 -6.42
N LEU A 26 8.18 -10.23 -5.17
CA LEU A 26 8.26 -11.62 -4.70
C LEU A 26 6.99 -12.44 -4.96
N GLY A 27 5.98 -11.87 -5.64
CA GLY A 27 4.75 -12.56 -6.02
C GLY A 27 3.62 -12.47 -4.99
N VAL A 28 3.72 -11.61 -3.98
CA VAL A 28 2.60 -11.35 -3.07
C VAL A 28 1.53 -10.54 -3.79
N ASP A 29 0.29 -11.05 -3.74
CA ASP A 29 -0.88 -10.33 -4.23
C ASP A 29 -1.23 -9.16 -3.30
N LEU A 30 -1.34 -7.96 -3.86
CA LEU A 30 -1.68 -6.73 -3.15
C LEU A 30 -3.14 -6.28 -3.39
N GLY A 31 -3.91 -7.05 -4.16
CA GLY A 31 -5.28 -6.70 -4.55
C GLY A 31 -5.35 -5.80 -5.78
N ASP A 32 -6.58 -5.43 -6.13
CA ASP A 32 -6.93 -4.75 -7.39
C ASP A 32 -7.11 -3.23 -7.27
N ARG A 33 -7.29 -2.73 -6.04
CA ARG A 33 -7.61 -1.32 -5.76
C ARG A 33 -6.45 -0.57 -5.10
N LEU A 34 -5.26 -0.65 -5.70
CA LEU A 34 -4.10 0.14 -5.29
C LEU A 34 -4.24 1.62 -5.69
N TYR A 35 -3.62 2.53 -4.93
CA TYR A 35 -3.55 3.93 -5.36
C TYR A 35 -2.80 4.06 -6.68
N ARG A 36 -3.51 4.58 -7.67
CA ARG A 36 -2.96 4.87 -8.98
C ARG A 36 -2.11 6.12 -8.94
N GLY A 37 -1.16 6.19 -9.86
CA GLY A 37 -0.37 7.39 -10.03
C GLY A 37 -1.23 8.59 -10.40
N ALA A 38 -0.89 9.76 -9.87
CA ALA A 38 -1.53 11.03 -10.21
C ALA A 38 -0.68 11.81 -11.22
N TRP A 39 -1.27 12.82 -11.86
CA TRP A 39 -0.60 13.71 -12.82
C TRP A 39 0.66 14.40 -12.25
N ARG A 40 0.73 14.58 -10.93
CA ARG A 40 1.88 15.20 -10.26
C ARG A 40 3.12 14.31 -10.37
N ALA A 41 4.23 14.87 -10.83
CA ALA A 41 5.47 14.14 -11.12
C ALA A 41 6.03 13.28 -9.96
N SER A 42 5.73 13.64 -8.70
CA SER A 42 6.12 12.86 -7.51
C SER A 42 5.24 11.63 -7.24
N MET A 43 4.08 11.55 -7.89
CA MET A 43 3.04 10.54 -7.69
C MET A 43 2.78 9.72 -8.95
N THR A 44 3.54 9.92 -10.03
CA THR A 44 3.30 9.25 -11.33
C THR A 44 3.39 7.73 -11.25
N LYS A 45 4.15 7.19 -10.28
CA LYS A 45 4.30 5.75 -10.06
C LYS A 45 3.15 5.12 -9.28
N GLY A 46 2.28 5.94 -8.66
CA GLY A 46 1.30 5.45 -7.69
C GLY A 46 1.96 4.96 -6.41
N TYR A 47 1.18 4.25 -5.60
CA TYR A 47 1.62 3.68 -4.33
C TYR A 47 1.19 2.21 -4.24
N PHE A 48 1.77 1.46 -3.31
CA PHE A 48 1.46 0.04 -3.08
C PHE A 48 0.38 -0.17 -2.02
N GLU A 49 -0.23 0.91 -1.54
CA GLU A 49 -1.31 0.93 -0.58
C GLU A 49 -2.67 0.66 -1.26
N HIS A 50 -3.51 -0.14 -0.61
CA HIS A 50 -4.90 -0.35 -1.02
C HIS A 50 -5.73 0.89 -0.69
N ALA A 51 -6.28 1.55 -1.72
CA ALA A 51 -6.92 2.85 -1.61
C ALA A 51 -8.04 2.86 -0.55
N GLY A 52 -8.94 1.88 -0.56
CA GLY A 52 -10.02 1.84 0.42
C GLY A 52 -9.58 1.71 1.88
N ILE A 53 -8.41 1.12 2.16
CA ILE A 53 -7.91 1.01 3.54
C ILE A 53 -7.29 2.34 3.96
N ALA A 54 -6.51 2.95 3.08
CA ALA A 54 -5.88 4.23 3.35
C ALA A 54 -6.91 5.37 3.46
N ASP A 55 -7.89 5.43 2.55
CA ASP A 55 -8.98 6.41 2.59
C ASP A 55 -9.76 6.30 3.92
N THR A 56 -10.15 5.08 4.33
CA THR A 56 -10.83 4.87 5.62
C THR A 56 -9.98 5.27 6.82
N ASN A 57 -8.65 5.03 6.78
CA ASN A 57 -7.77 5.48 7.85
C ASN A 57 -7.76 7.03 7.96
N ASP A 58 -7.66 7.71 6.82
CA ASP A 58 -7.64 9.18 6.78
C ASP A 58 -9.00 9.76 7.23
N GLU A 59 -10.12 9.14 6.84
CA GLU A 59 -11.47 9.51 7.28
C GLU A 59 -11.67 9.37 8.80
N VAL A 60 -11.13 8.31 9.42
CA VAL A 60 -11.25 8.06 10.87
C VAL A 60 -10.41 9.03 11.70
N LEU A 61 -9.35 9.59 11.12
CA LEU A 61 -8.42 10.49 11.81
C LEU A 61 -8.70 11.99 11.56
N ALA A 62 -9.64 12.32 10.67
CA ALA A 62 -10.08 13.70 10.38
C ALA A 62 -11.01 14.26 11.46
#